data_AF-A0A661E1K6-F1
#
_entry.id   AF-A0A661E1K6-F1
#
_cell.length_a   1.000
_cell.length_b   1.000
_cell.length_c   1.000
_cell.angle_alpha   90.00
_cell.angle_beta   90.00
_cell.angle_gamma   90.00
#
_symmetry.space_group_name_H-M   'P 1'
#
loop_
_entity.id
_entity.type
_entity.pdbx_description
1 polymer ?
#
loop_
_entity_poly.entity_id
_entity_poly.type
_entity_poly.pdbx_seq_one_letter_code
_entity_poly.pdbx_strand_id
1 'polypeptide(L)'
;MLFLHWDVGAIVVLYWTENLVVGLYTLLKMWVTGGTSAIGIMLFFCLHYGGFCAIHGMFVMELTQFAGEISSTLPVASWPGPLILIQKIIYFAQQILAAAPPEFSWAILALLLSHGASFMLLFVGQHEYRHTTVDALMKAPYKRIAVLHIAVIIGGFLVVELGQPLGLLLALVALKIVMDIMLHNRSHRAASGTNEKAVANRNTRS
;
A
#
# COMPACT_ATOMS: atom_id res chain seq x y z
N MET A 1 9.10 4.02 32.11
CA MET A 1 9.42 4.01 30.66
C MET A 1 8.38 3.09 30.03
N LEU A 2 7.52 3.61 29.16
CA LEU A 2 6.32 2.92 28.70
C LEU A 2 6.69 1.70 27.85
N PHE A 3 6.42 0.52 28.42
CA PHE A 3 6.66 -0.82 27.89
C PHE A 3 5.70 -1.17 26.73
N LEU A 4 5.84 -0.50 25.59
CA LEU A 4 5.28 -0.97 24.34
C LEU A 4 6.45 -1.11 23.36
N HIS A 5 7.07 -2.30 23.35
CA HIS A 5 8.12 -2.69 22.39
C HIS A 5 7.50 -2.88 20.99
N TRP A 6 6.76 -1.89 20.50
CA TRP A 6 6.31 -1.89 19.12
C TRP A 6 7.54 -1.65 18.26
N ASP A 7 8.00 -2.72 17.64
CA ASP A 7 8.98 -2.60 16.58
C ASP A 7 8.34 -1.80 15.43
N VAL A 8 8.87 -0.60 15.22
CA VAL A 8 8.42 0.29 14.14
C VAL A 8 8.57 -0.43 12.79
N GLY A 9 9.58 -1.30 12.66
CA GLY A 9 9.76 -2.17 11.50
C GLY A 9 8.53 -3.05 11.25
N ALA A 10 8.08 -3.78 12.26
CA ALA A 10 6.87 -4.62 12.18
C ALA A 10 5.62 -3.84 11.73
N ILE A 11 5.42 -2.61 12.21
CA ILE A 11 4.28 -1.78 11.80
C ILE A 11 4.38 -1.41 10.32
N VAL A 12 5.57 -0.97 9.87
CA VAL A 12 5.78 -0.56 8.48
C VAL A 12 5.63 -1.76 7.54
N VAL A 13 6.15 -2.93 7.92
CA VAL A 13 5.99 -4.18 7.17
C VAL A 13 4.51 -4.61 7.14
N LEU A 14 3.78 -4.50 8.24
CA LEU A 14 2.35 -4.81 8.29
C LEU A 14 1.55 -3.93 7.33
N TYR A 15 1.84 -2.63 7.32
CA TYR A 15 1.21 -1.67 6.42
C TYR A 15 1.58 -1.94 4.94
N TRP A 16 2.81 -2.39 4.69
CA TRP A 16 3.21 -2.91 3.39
C TRP A 16 2.39 -4.16 2.99
N THR A 17 2.24 -5.13 3.90
CA THR A 17 1.45 -6.36 3.69
C THR A 17 -0.02 -6.07 3.39
N GLU A 18 -0.58 -5.00 3.94
CA GLU A 18 -1.93 -4.55 3.59
C GLU A 18 -2.09 -4.29 2.07
N ASN A 19 -1.04 -3.81 1.38
CA ASN A 19 -1.09 -3.65 -0.08
C ASN A 19 -1.28 -4.99 -0.81
N LEU A 20 -0.69 -6.07 -0.28
CA LEU A 20 -0.82 -7.41 -0.83
C LEU A 20 -2.25 -7.93 -0.61
N VAL A 21 -2.81 -7.69 0.59
CA VAL A 21 -4.20 -8.03 0.91
C VAL A 21 -5.17 -7.29 -0.02
N VAL A 22 -4.99 -5.99 -0.21
CA VAL A 22 -5.80 -5.20 -1.15
C VAL A 22 -5.66 -5.70 -2.59
N GLY A 23 -4.45 -6.08 -3.02
CA GLY A 23 -4.21 -6.69 -4.33
C GLY A 23 -4.96 -8.02 -4.51
N LEU A 24 -4.92 -8.88 -3.49
CA LEU A 24 -5.66 -10.16 -3.47
C LEU A 24 -7.16 -9.92 -3.61
N TYR A 25 -7.75 -9.03 -2.81
CA TYR A 25 -9.18 -8.73 -2.92
C TYR A 25 -9.52 -8.06 -4.26
N THR A 26 -8.60 -7.30 -4.86
CA THR A 26 -8.82 -6.72 -6.20
C THR A 26 -8.89 -7.81 -7.26
N LEU A 27 -8.04 -8.85 -7.19
CA LEU A 27 -8.14 -10.03 -8.06
C LEU A 27 -9.50 -10.73 -7.91
N LEU A 28 -9.97 -10.92 -6.67
CA LEU A 28 -11.29 -11.52 -6.41
C LEU A 28 -12.42 -10.66 -6.98
N LYS A 29 -12.36 -9.32 -6.81
CA LYS A 29 -13.34 -8.38 -7.38
C LYS A 29 -13.35 -8.43 -8.91
N MET A 30 -12.17 -8.50 -9.54
CA MET A 30 -12.06 -8.62 -11.01
C MET A 30 -12.64 -9.93 -11.52
N TRP A 31 -12.40 -11.05 -10.80
CA TRP A 31 -13.00 -12.34 -11.12
C TRP A 31 -14.54 -12.31 -11.03
N VAL A 32 -15.08 -11.73 -9.95
CA VAL A 32 -16.55 -11.61 -9.79
C VAL A 32 -17.17 -10.71 -10.86
N THR A 33 -16.46 -9.67 -11.30
CA THR A 33 -16.98 -8.69 -12.28
C THR A 33 -16.88 -9.17 -13.72
N GLY A 34 -15.73 -9.74 -14.12
CA GLY A 34 -15.44 -10.08 -15.52
C GLY A 34 -15.29 -11.58 -15.80
N GLY A 35 -15.29 -12.44 -14.77
CA GLY A 35 -15.15 -13.88 -14.92
C GLY A 35 -13.92 -14.29 -15.75
N THR A 36 -14.12 -15.21 -16.69
CA THR A 36 -13.05 -15.71 -17.58
C THR A 36 -12.51 -14.65 -18.53
N SER A 37 -13.33 -13.66 -18.92
CA SER A 37 -12.89 -12.56 -19.80
C SER A 37 -11.84 -11.66 -19.13
N ALA A 38 -11.79 -11.64 -17.79
CA ALA A 38 -10.84 -10.85 -17.02
C ALA A 38 -9.47 -11.52 -16.85
N ILE A 39 -9.29 -12.80 -17.22
CA ILE A 39 -8.06 -13.56 -16.93
C ILE A 39 -6.81 -12.86 -17.47
N GLY A 40 -6.84 -12.33 -18.69
CA GLY A 40 -5.71 -11.62 -19.27
C GLY A 40 -5.30 -10.39 -18.45
N ILE A 41 -6.29 -9.59 -18.02
CA ILE A 41 -6.06 -8.40 -17.19
C ILE A 41 -5.62 -8.80 -15.78
N MET A 42 -6.18 -9.87 -15.21
CA MET A 42 -5.79 -10.39 -13.91
C MET A 42 -4.34 -10.89 -13.90
N LEU A 43 -3.88 -11.57 -14.96
CA LEU A 43 -2.49 -11.98 -15.12
C LEU A 43 -1.56 -10.77 -15.23
N PHE A 44 -1.93 -9.78 -16.07
CA PHE A 44 -1.18 -8.53 -16.18
C PHE A 44 -1.10 -7.81 -14.82
N PHE A 45 -2.23 -7.70 -14.11
CA PHE A 45 -2.27 -7.11 -12.78
C PHE A 45 -1.37 -7.86 -11.80
N CYS A 46 -1.44 -9.19 -11.75
CA CYS A 46 -0.60 -10.01 -10.88
C CYS A 46 0.89 -9.77 -11.14
N LEU A 47 1.32 -9.75 -12.41
CA LEU A 47 2.71 -9.51 -12.77
C LEU A 47 3.15 -8.06 -12.50
N HIS A 48 2.36 -7.08 -12.92
CA HIS A 48 2.71 -5.67 -12.84
C HIS A 48 2.57 -5.13 -11.41
N TYR A 49 1.41 -5.30 -10.78
CA TYR A 49 1.17 -4.88 -9.40
C TYR A 49 1.99 -5.71 -8.42
N GLY A 50 2.08 -7.03 -8.63
CA GLY A 50 2.91 -7.91 -7.79
C GLY A 50 4.40 -7.57 -7.89
N GLY A 51 4.92 -7.28 -9.09
CA GLY A 51 6.29 -6.81 -9.29
C GLY A 51 6.57 -5.50 -8.55
N PHE A 52 5.64 -4.55 -8.62
CA PHE A 52 5.76 -3.27 -7.91
C PHE A 52 5.73 -3.45 -6.39
N CYS A 53 4.83 -4.28 -5.87
CA CYS A 53 4.78 -4.66 -4.45
C CYS A 53 6.09 -5.33 -3.98
N ALA A 54 6.67 -6.21 -4.81
CA ALA A 54 7.91 -6.92 -4.49
C ALA A 54 9.10 -5.96 -4.41
N ILE A 55 9.28 -5.09 -5.41
CA ILE A 55 10.33 -4.06 -5.39
C ILE A 55 10.17 -3.15 -4.18
N HIS A 56 8.95 -2.67 -3.91
CA HIS A 56 8.67 -1.86 -2.73
C HIS A 56 8.98 -2.59 -1.42
N GLY A 57 8.62 -3.88 -1.35
CA GLY A 57 8.88 -4.72 -0.19
C GLY A 57 10.36 -4.85 0.09
N MET A 58 11.18 -5.02 -0.94
CA MET A 58 12.64 -5.03 -0.78
C MET A 58 13.15 -3.71 -0.18
N PHE A 59 12.67 -2.55 -0.66
CA PHE A 59 13.03 -1.26 -0.08
C PHE A 59 12.58 -1.11 1.38
N VAL A 60 11.37 -1.56 1.71
CA VAL A 60 10.83 -1.51 3.07
C VAL A 60 11.67 -2.38 4.01
N MET A 61 12.06 -3.58 3.58
CA MET A 61 12.89 -4.48 4.38
C MET A 61 14.30 -3.93 4.59
N GLU A 62 14.90 -3.33 3.55
CA GLU A 62 16.20 -2.67 3.64
C GLU A 62 16.16 -1.49 4.62
N LEU A 63 15.14 -0.64 4.52
CA LEU A 63 14.98 0.53 5.38
C LEU A 63 14.73 0.17 6.84
N THR A 64 13.95 -0.88 7.09
CA THR A 64 13.57 -1.29 8.45
C THR A 64 14.54 -2.29 9.06
N GLN A 65 15.45 -2.85 8.26
CA GLN A 65 16.33 -3.98 8.62
C GLN A 65 15.57 -5.18 9.20
N PHE A 66 14.25 -5.26 8.94
CA PHE A 66 13.32 -6.17 9.63
C PHE A 66 13.61 -7.65 9.33
N ALA A 67 14.06 -7.95 8.11
CA ALA A 67 14.39 -9.32 7.69
C ALA A 67 15.88 -9.68 7.84
N GLY A 68 16.69 -8.80 8.47
CA GLY A 68 18.15 -8.93 8.48
C GLY A 68 18.80 -8.72 7.10
N GLU A 69 20.10 -9.03 6.96
CA GLU A 69 20.73 -9.09 5.64
C GLU A 69 19.98 -10.12 4.79
N ILE A 70 19.51 -9.70 3.61
CA ILE A 70 18.92 -10.59 2.61
C ILE A 70 20.03 -11.55 2.16
N SER A 71 20.19 -12.65 2.90
CA SER A 71 21.13 -13.72 2.58
C SER A 71 20.69 -14.32 1.26
N SER A 72 21.32 -13.87 0.18
CA SER A 72 21.12 -14.36 -1.19
C SER A 72 21.70 -15.78 -1.40
N THR A 73 22.10 -16.43 -0.31
CA THR A 73 22.88 -17.68 -0.30
C THR A 73 22.08 -18.83 0.27
N LEU A 74 21.06 -19.29 -0.45
CA LEU A 74 20.65 -20.69 -0.37
C LEU A 74 20.67 -21.28 -1.79
N PRO A 75 21.11 -22.55 -1.95
CA PRO A 75 21.18 -23.20 -3.25
C PRO A 75 19.75 -23.46 -3.72
N VAL A 76 19.18 -22.48 -4.42
CA VAL A 76 17.90 -22.64 -5.11
C VAL A 76 18.12 -23.68 -6.19
N ALA A 77 17.42 -24.81 -6.07
CA ALA A 77 17.32 -25.80 -7.14
C ALA A 77 17.08 -25.06 -8.46
N SER A 78 18.04 -25.22 -9.36
CA SER A 78 18.20 -24.50 -10.61
C SER A 78 17.18 -24.99 -11.64
N TRP A 79 15.89 -24.72 -11.43
CA TRP A 79 14.89 -24.90 -12.48
C TRP A 79 14.94 -23.67 -13.40
N PRO A 80 15.40 -23.78 -14.66
CA PRO A 80 15.59 -22.64 -15.55
C PRO A 80 14.28 -22.18 -16.23
N GLY A 81 13.13 -22.48 -15.62
CA GLY A 81 11.80 -22.19 -16.14
C GLY A 81 11.13 -20.98 -15.49
N PRO A 82 10.00 -20.49 -16.03
CA PRO A 82 9.27 -19.33 -15.50
C PRO A 82 8.80 -19.49 -14.05
N LEU A 83 8.75 -20.72 -13.54
CA LEU A 83 8.41 -21.04 -12.15
C LEU A 83 9.45 -20.54 -11.14
N ILE A 84 10.66 -20.19 -11.57
CA ILE A 84 11.69 -19.61 -10.70
C ILE A 84 11.22 -18.32 -10.02
N LEU A 85 10.37 -17.54 -10.71
CA LEU A 85 9.85 -16.28 -10.20
C LEU A 85 8.84 -16.52 -9.07
N ILE A 86 7.98 -17.54 -9.22
CA ILE A 86 7.05 -17.99 -8.17
C ILE A 86 7.85 -18.49 -6.96
N GLN A 87 8.89 -19.28 -7.19
CA GLN A 87 9.73 -19.78 -6.10
C GLN A 87 10.43 -18.64 -5.33
N LYS A 88 10.97 -17.64 -6.03
CA LYS A 88 11.56 -16.46 -5.41
C LYS A 88 10.54 -15.68 -4.57
N ILE A 89 9.30 -15.52 -5.05
CA ILE A 89 8.22 -14.88 -4.29
C ILE A 89 7.88 -15.67 -3.02
N ILE A 90 7.73 -17.00 -3.14
CA ILE A 90 7.43 -17.86 -1.99
C ILE A 90 8.54 -17.76 -0.94
N TYR A 91 9.80 -17.85 -1.37
CA TYR A 91 10.95 -17.74 -0.47
C TYR A 91 11.00 -16.38 0.23
N PHE A 92 10.76 -15.30 -0.52
CA PHE A 92 10.70 -13.95 0.05
C PHE A 92 9.59 -13.85 1.10
N ALA A 93 8.40 -14.38 0.83
CA ALA A 93 7.31 -14.42 1.80
C ALA A 93 7.65 -15.24 3.05
N GLN A 94 8.34 -16.37 2.87
CA GLN A 94 8.82 -17.21 3.98
C GLN A 94 9.82 -16.47 4.87
N GLN A 95 10.76 -15.72 4.27
CA GLN A 95 11.72 -14.91 5.03
C GLN A 95 11.03 -13.85 5.90
N ILE A 96 10.04 -13.16 5.34
CA ILE A 96 9.24 -12.17 6.07
C ILE A 96 8.50 -12.83 7.24
N LEU A 97 7.86 -13.97 6.99
CA LEU A 97 7.09 -14.66 8.01
C LEU A 97 7.99 -15.26 9.10
N ALA A 98 9.20 -15.68 8.76
CA ALA A 98 10.19 -16.19 9.72
C ALA A 98 10.77 -15.07 10.61
N ALA A 99 10.94 -13.87 10.06
CA ALA A 99 11.37 -12.69 10.81
C ALA A 99 10.22 -12.07 11.63
N ALA A 100 8.97 -12.35 11.26
CA ALA A 100 7.81 -11.73 11.87
C ALA A 100 7.55 -12.25 13.30
N PRO A 101 7.21 -11.35 14.23
CA PRO A 101 6.83 -11.75 15.58
C PRO A 101 5.49 -12.51 15.58
N PRO A 102 5.20 -13.37 16.57
CA PRO A 102 4.01 -14.23 16.58
C PRO A 102 2.67 -13.47 16.39
N GLU A 103 2.60 -12.22 16.89
CA GLU A 103 1.44 -11.33 16.81
C GLU A 103 1.15 -10.88 15.37
N PHE A 104 2.13 -10.93 14.48
CA PHE A 104 2.00 -10.51 13.08
C PHE A 104 0.98 -11.37 12.31
N SER A 105 0.89 -12.66 12.64
CA SER A 105 -0.09 -13.58 12.05
C SER A 105 -1.53 -13.16 12.35
N TRP A 106 -1.80 -12.73 13.60
CA TRP A 106 -3.10 -12.20 14.02
C TRP A 106 -3.43 -10.90 13.32
N ALA A 107 -2.44 -10.04 13.10
CA ALA A 107 -2.62 -8.79 12.38
C ALA A 107 -2.97 -9.03 10.90
N ILE A 108 -2.30 -9.97 10.22
CA ILE A 108 -2.66 -10.37 8.85
C ILE A 108 -4.08 -10.95 8.82
N LEU A 109 -4.42 -11.81 9.77
CA LEU A 109 -5.75 -12.41 9.84
C LEU A 109 -6.83 -11.33 10.04
N ALA A 110 -6.59 -10.36 10.92
CA ALA A 110 -7.49 -9.23 11.12
C ALA A 110 -7.64 -8.37 9.86
N LEU A 111 -6.54 -8.11 9.14
CA LEU A 111 -6.57 -7.39 7.86
C LEU A 111 -7.39 -8.14 6.80
N LEU A 112 -7.17 -9.45 6.67
CA LEU A 112 -7.92 -10.31 5.77
C LEU A 112 -9.41 -10.31 6.13
N LEU A 113 -9.76 -10.48 7.41
CA LEU A 113 -11.16 -10.47 7.84
C LEU A 113 -11.83 -9.10 7.62
N SER A 114 -11.15 -8.00 7.93
CA SER A 114 -11.67 -6.64 7.73
C SER A 114 -11.95 -6.35 6.26
N HIS A 115 -10.98 -6.63 5.38
CA HIS A 115 -11.15 -6.45 3.94
C HIS A 115 -12.13 -7.46 3.34
N GLY A 116 -12.17 -8.68 3.88
CA GLY A 116 -13.12 -9.72 3.51
C GLY A 116 -14.55 -9.34 3.83
N ALA A 117 -14.81 -8.75 5.01
CA ALA A 117 -16.10 -8.22 5.38
C ALA A 117 -16.54 -7.09 4.44
N SER A 118 -15.62 -6.16 4.13
CA SER A 118 -15.88 -5.11 3.14
C SER A 118 -16.22 -5.68 1.75
N PHE A 119 -15.46 -6.68 1.29
CA PHE A 119 -15.73 -7.37 0.03
C PHE A 119 -17.10 -8.08 0.03
N MET A 120 -17.43 -8.83 1.07
CA MET A 120 -18.69 -9.57 1.11
C MET A 120 -19.91 -8.67 1.30
N LEU A 121 -19.85 -7.72 2.23
CA LEU A 121 -21.00 -6.89 2.59
C LEU A 121 -21.25 -5.76 1.59
N LEU A 122 -20.19 -5.08 1.14
CA LEU A 122 -20.32 -3.93 0.24
C LEU A 122 -20.26 -4.40 -1.21
N PHE A 123 -19.17 -5.07 -1.59
CA PHE A 123 -18.95 -5.34 -3.01
C PHE A 123 -19.92 -6.38 -3.57
N VAL A 124 -20.10 -7.51 -2.87
CA VAL A 124 -21.06 -8.54 -3.25
C VAL A 124 -22.47 -8.17 -2.79
N GLY A 125 -22.64 -7.81 -1.51
CA GLY A 125 -23.94 -7.53 -0.91
C GLY A 125 -24.67 -6.31 -1.47
N GLN A 126 -23.97 -5.22 -1.78
CA GLN A 126 -24.58 -4.02 -2.39
C GLN A 126 -24.51 -4.02 -3.92
N HIS A 127 -24.14 -5.15 -4.54
CA HIS A 127 -24.02 -5.31 -5.98
C HIS A 127 -23.10 -4.27 -6.66
N GLU A 128 -22.07 -3.79 -5.96
CA GLU A 128 -21.10 -2.81 -6.49
C GLU A 128 -20.37 -3.35 -7.74
N TYR A 129 -20.24 -4.69 -7.83
CA TYR A 129 -19.70 -5.37 -9.01
C TYR A 129 -20.46 -5.05 -10.31
N ARG A 130 -21.73 -4.61 -10.25
CA ARG A 130 -22.52 -4.22 -11.43
C ARG A 130 -22.24 -2.80 -11.90
N HIS A 131 -21.69 -1.96 -11.03
CA HIS A 131 -21.46 -0.53 -11.28
C HIS A 131 -19.97 -0.19 -11.46
N THR A 132 -19.08 -1.18 -11.39
CA THR A 132 -17.66 -1.03 -11.65
C THR A 132 -17.23 -1.81 -12.88
N THR A 133 -16.09 -1.47 -13.45
CA THR A 133 -15.44 -2.23 -14.52
C THR A 133 -14.15 -2.88 -14.03
N VAL A 134 -13.70 -3.92 -14.74
CA VAL A 134 -12.43 -4.61 -14.46
C VAL A 134 -11.27 -3.62 -14.52
N ASP A 135 -11.26 -2.70 -15.49
CA ASP A 135 -10.22 -1.66 -15.62
C ASP A 135 -10.20 -0.68 -14.45
N ALA A 136 -11.37 -0.30 -13.94
CA ALA A 136 -11.47 0.59 -12.78
C ALA A 136 -10.95 -0.11 -11.52
N LEU A 137 -11.30 -1.38 -11.34
CA LEU A 137 -10.81 -2.22 -10.24
C LEU A 137 -9.29 -2.39 -10.31
N MET A 138 -8.74 -2.67 -11.50
CA MET A 138 -7.30 -2.81 -11.71
C MET A 138 -6.55 -1.56 -11.24
N LYS A 139 -7.04 -0.35 -11.57
CA LYS A 139 -6.38 0.92 -11.23
C LYS A 139 -6.54 1.35 -9.78
N ALA A 140 -7.53 0.83 -9.05
CA ALA A 140 -7.85 1.31 -7.71
C ALA A 140 -6.67 1.19 -6.71
N PRO A 141 -5.91 0.08 -6.65
CA PRO A 141 -4.77 -0.05 -5.73
C PRO A 141 -3.55 0.81 -6.10
N TYR A 142 -3.40 1.20 -7.38
CA TYR A 142 -2.22 1.93 -7.85
C TYR A 142 -2.07 3.30 -7.20
N LYS A 143 -3.18 3.98 -6.92
CA LYS A 143 -3.15 5.28 -6.23
C LYS A 143 -2.49 5.17 -4.86
N ARG A 144 -2.78 4.08 -4.14
CA ARG A 144 -2.20 3.83 -2.82
C ARG A 144 -0.69 3.58 -2.93
N ILE A 145 -0.28 2.63 -3.76
CA ILE A 145 1.14 2.27 -3.83
C ILE A 145 2.00 3.41 -4.41
N ALA A 146 1.49 4.20 -5.36
CA ALA A 146 2.21 5.36 -5.88
C ALA A 146 2.53 6.39 -4.79
N VAL A 147 1.56 6.70 -3.92
CA VAL A 147 1.78 7.60 -2.78
C VAL A 147 2.84 7.03 -1.83
N LEU A 148 2.80 5.72 -1.57
CA LEU A 148 3.78 5.06 -0.70
C LEU A 148 5.18 5.01 -1.31
N HIS A 149 5.30 4.81 -2.62
CA HIS A 149 6.60 4.86 -3.29
C HIS A 149 7.21 6.25 -3.22
N ILE A 150 6.42 7.28 -3.49
CA ILE A 150 6.90 8.67 -3.39
C ILE A 150 7.37 8.94 -1.95
N ALA A 151 6.60 8.52 -0.94
CA ALA A 151 6.99 8.67 0.46
C ALA A 151 8.29 7.92 0.81
N VAL A 152 8.43 6.67 0.35
CA VAL A 152 9.62 5.84 0.62
C VAL A 152 10.85 6.33 -0.15
N ILE A 153 10.70 6.81 -1.38
CA ILE A 153 11.81 7.38 -2.16
C ILE A 153 12.31 8.67 -1.50
N ILE A 154 11.40 9.56 -1.13
CA ILE A 154 11.75 10.81 -0.43
C ILE A 154 12.40 10.48 0.93
N GLY A 155 11.79 9.57 1.70
CA GLY A 155 12.32 9.13 2.99
C GLY A 155 13.71 8.49 2.86
N GLY A 156 13.89 7.57 1.92
CA GLY A 156 15.15 6.87 1.67
C GLY A 156 16.26 7.82 1.19
N PHE A 157 15.95 8.74 0.28
CA PHE A 157 16.91 9.75 -0.18
C PHE A 157 17.40 10.63 0.97
N LEU A 158 16.48 11.07 1.85
CA LEU A 158 16.81 11.84 3.05
C LEU A 158 17.67 11.05 4.04
N VAL A 159 17.45 9.74 4.20
CA VAL A 159 18.30 8.89 5.05
C VAL A 159 19.73 8.82 4.50
N VAL A 160 19.86 8.58 3.19
CA VAL A 160 21.16 8.39 2.54
C VAL A 160 21.97 9.70 2.52
N GLU A 161 21.33 10.84 2.28
CA GLU A 161 22.03 12.13 2.18
C GLU A 161 22.43 12.69 3.56
N LEU A 162 21.63 12.47 4.61
CA LEU A 162 21.93 12.98 5.95
C LEU A 162 22.77 12.03 6.82
N GLY A 163 22.89 10.75 6.44
CA GLY A 163 23.78 9.78 7.09
C GLY A 163 23.50 9.50 8.58
N GLN A 164 22.43 10.07 9.14
CA GLN A 164 22.07 9.98 10.56
C GLN A 164 20.54 9.86 10.75
N PRO A 165 20.05 8.89 11.56
CA PRO A 165 18.63 8.69 11.85
C PRO A 165 17.89 9.94 12.39
N LEU A 166 18.62 10.89 12.98
CA LEU A 166 18.07 12.16 13.48
C LEU A 166 17.61 13.10 12.36
N GLY A 167 18.30 13.07 11.21
CA GLY A 167 17.97 13.89 10.04
C GLY A 167 16.65 13.48 9.39
N LEU A 168 16.37 12.18 9.33
CA LEU A 168 15.09 11.64 8.88
C LEU A 168 13.95 12.14 9.76
N LEU A 169 14.13 12.12 11.08
CA LEU A 169 13.09 12.53 12.03
C LEU A 169 12.78 14.04 11.89
N LEU A 170 13.80 14.88 11.75
CA LEU A 170 13.63 16.31 11.50
C LEU A 170 12.98 16.60 10.14
N ALA A 171 13.38 15.87 9.09
CA ALA A 171 12.83 16.05 7.75
C ALA A 171 11.37 15.56 7.63
N LEU A 172 11.02 14.44 8.28
CA LEU A 172 9.65 13.95 8.36
C LEU A 172 8.75 14.90 9.16
N VAL A 173 9.26 15.49 10.24
CA VAL A 173 8.54 16.53 10.99
C VAL A 173 8.34 17.77 10.12
N ALA A 174 9.37 18.23 9.40
CA ALA A 174 9.25 19.37 8.48
C ALA A 174 8.26 19.10 7.35
N LEU A 175 8.33 17.92 6.71
CA LEU A 175 7.41 17.52 5.64
C LEU A 175 5.96 17.43 6.16
N LYS A 176 5.77 16.88 7.37
CA LYS A 176 4.45 16.83 8.01
C LYS A 176 3.90 18.23 8.28
N ILE A 177 4.72 19.14 8.81
CA ILE A 177 4.34 20.54 9.03
C ILE A 177 3.92 21.19 7.70
N VAL A 178 4.69 20.99 6.63
CA VAL A 178 4.35 21.53 5.30
C VAL A 178 3.03 20.95 4.78
N MET A 179 2.82 19.63 4.90
CA MET A 179 1.56 19.01 4.48
C MET A 179 0.35 19.49 5.29
N ASP A 180 0.50 19.61 6.61
CA ASP A 180 -0.54 20.12 7.49
C ASP A 180 -0.88 21.58 7.13
N ILE A 181 0.13 22.42 6.86
CA ILE A 181 -0.06 23.80 6.38
C ILE A 181 -0.75 23.84 5.01
N MET A 182 -0.34 23.00 4.06
CA MET A 182 -0.95 22.94 2.73
C MET A 182 -2.41 22.49 2.79
N LEU A 183 -2.72 21.48 3.60
CA LEU A 183 -4.09 21.01 3.82
C LEU A 183 -4.95 22.07 4.52
N HIS A 184 -4.38 22.78 5.50
CA HIS A 184 -5.04 23.87 6.20
C HIS A 184 -5.32 25.07 5.27
N ASN A 185 -4.41 25.41 4.36
CA ASN A 185 -4.66 26.48 3.38
C ASN A 185 -5.69 26.08 2.31
N ARG A 186 -5.81 24.77 2.02
CA ARG A 186 -6.76 24.26 1.04
C ARG A 186 -8.20 24.24 1.58
N SER A 187 -8.40 24.06 2.89
CA SER A 187 -9.72 24.18 3.52
C SER A 187 -10.23 25.63 3.56
N HIS A 188 -9.36 26.61 3.78
CA HIS A 188 -9.73 28.04 3.73
C HIS A 188 -10.11 28.53 2.32
N ARG A 189 -9.48 27.99 1.26
CA ARG A 189 -9.84 28.29 -0.13
C ARG A 189 -11.19 27.68 -0.57
N ALA A 190 -11.57 26.54 0.00
CA ALA A 190 -12.88 25.93 -0.27
C ALA A 190 -14.04 26.68 0.44
N ALA A 191 -13.80 27.17 1.66
CA ALA A 191 -14.79 27.95 2.41
C ALA A 191 -15.04 29.35 1.82
N SER A 192 -13.99 30.04 1.36
CA SER A 192 -14.09 31.37 0.74
C SER A 192 -14.79 31.33 -0.63
N GLY A 193 -14.49 30.34 -1.48
CA GLY A 193 -15.15 30.19 -2.78
C GLY A 193 -16.63 29.81 -2.72
N THR A 194 -17.10 29.23 -1.61
CA THR A 194 -18.52 28.91 -1.39
C THR A 194 -19.30 30.14 -0.93
N ASN A 195 -18.68 31.00 -0.11
CA ASN A 195 -19.30 32.22 0.40
C ASN A 195 -19.44 33.30 -0.69
N GLU A 196 -18.45 33.42 -1.58
CA GLU A 196 -18.47 34.40 -2.69
C GLU A 196 -19.54 34.06 -3.73
N LYS A 197 -19.74 32.76 -4.04
CA LYS A 197 -20.82 32.30 -4.93
C LYS A 197 -22.21 32.45 -4.30
N ALA A 198 -22.33 32.29 -2.99
CA ALA A 198 -23.60 32.47 -2.27
C ALA A 198 -24.03 33.95 -2.23
N VAL A 199 -23.08 34.88 -2.05
CA VAL A 199 -23.34 36.33 -2.09
C VAL A 199 -23.69 36.81 -3.50
N ALA A 200 -22.96 36.34 -4.53
CA ALA A 200 -23.23 36.70 -5.92
C ALA A 200 -24.63 36.26 -6.40
N ASN A 201 -25.11 35.09 -5.97
CA ASN A 201 -26.44 34.58 -6.33
C ASN A 201 -27.60 35.29 -5.61
N ARG A 202 -27.31 36.05 -4.54
CA ARG A 202 -28.33 36.83 -3.82
C ARG A 202 -28.61 38.17 -4.50
N ASN A 203 -27.59 38.79 -5.10
CA ASN A 203 -27.71 40.10 -5.77
C ASN A 203 -28.32 40.02 -7.18
N THR A 204 -28.37 38.85 -7.81
CA THR A 204 -29.00 38.67 -9.14
C THR A 204 -30.49 38.34 -9.09
N ARG A 205 -31.06 38.19 -7.88
CA ARG A 205 -32.48 37.86 -7.65
C ARG A 205 -33.29 39.00 -7.03
N SER A 206 -32.72 40.20 -6.91
CA SER A 206 -33.41 41.45 -6.53
C SER A 206 -33.49 42.38 -7.73
#